data_AF-A0A8S4GCE1-F1
#
_entry.id   AF-A0A8S4GCE1-F1
#
_cell.length_a   1.000
_cell.length_b   1.000
_cell.length_c   1.000
_cell.angle_alpha   90.00
_cell.angle_beta   90.00
_cell.angle_gamma   90.00
#
_symmetry.space_group_name_H-M   'P 1'
#
loop_
_entity.id
_entity.type
_entity.pdbx_description
1 polymer ?
#
loop_
_entity_poly.entity_id
_entity_poly.type
_entity_poly.pdbx_seq_one_letter_code
_entity_poly.pdbx_strand_id
1 'polypeptide(L)'
;MCRNFPNAAHPSWILRATSLSKLDLPNRITCPRAKIIPVPNRSRRLLWDQFHSLRYPGGYFPRDDLRAKHDPLDWRADHPHTNHREMYRRLRDHQYYVEVAGTALTCIDMSLYGALLLVDPEDEYFPEELAALKKAVDEGLSLVVFADWYNATLLKHVKFYDENTRQWWIPETGGANIPALNDLLGMFQIALGDRVFSGPFRLPPHAMFYASGTHVHTFPSHGLLVTAQLHDQARQIMSGEKAGAEGEGDTMAVPVLGLLQTGADYANDTDAVPKAGRIVVYGDSSCLEGGASKPCHWLLLSALQYAIAGHVPQALRDMATPHKDNHIIPSELPQRAPGGRLELYSRVLARDGSGPRPPPPCPAPPPLPPRPVPAPPRRTFVPRPPPQDHGILETDSTERARRAWRGAGAPPRASSAAGYEATSWRLLLLLAAAASLYVATALWNSPAPRPLRGHQLAPAAAARGRRLALRGHCAVEQVRSPPAQAPGSVAEHLAQG
;
A
#
# COMPACT_ATOMS: atom_id res chain seq x y z
N MET A 1 30.57 -47.62 -16.59
CA MET A 1 29.86 -47.50 -15.29
C MET A 1 29.21 -46.13 -15.23
N CYS A 2 27.96 -46.04 -15.65
CA CYS A 2 27.14 -44.83 -15.48
C CYS A 2 26.72 -44.75 -14.02
N ARG A 3 27.17 -43.74 -13.28
CA ARG A 3 26.55 -43.35 -12.02
C ARG A 3 25.55 -42.23 -12.31
N ASN A 4 24.29 -42.54 -12.02
CA ASN A 4 23.20 -41.59 -11.91
C ASN A 4 23.59 -40.45 -10.97
N PHE A 5 23.56 -39.23 -11.47
CA PHE A 5 23.40 -38.06 -10.62
C PHE A 5 21.89 -37.80 -10.49
N PRO A 6 21.36 -37.64 -9.26
CA PRO A 6 19.95 -37.32 -9.07
C PRO A 6 19.65 -35.92 -9.61
N ASN A 7 18.44 -35.76 -10.14
CA ASN A 7 17.84 -34.50 -10.62
C ASN A 7 18.23 -33.31 -9.74
N ALA A 8 19.20 -32.52 -10.21
CA ALA A 8 19.44 -31.19 -9.66
C ALA A 8 18.44 -30.24 -10.30
N ALA A 9 17.56 -29.67 -9.47
CA ALA A 9 16.66 -28.58 -9.83
C ALA A 9 17.40 -27.53 -10.66
N HIS A 10 16.80 -27.14 -11.79
CA HIS A 10 17.36 -26.14 -12.70
C HIS A 10 17.67 -24.85 -11.93
N PRO A 11 18.91 -24.33 -11.96
CA PRO A 11 19.23 -23.07 -11.30
C PRO A 11 18.53 -21.93 -12.06
N SER A 12 17.52 -21.34 -11.43
CA SER A 12 16.80 -20.16 -11.91
C SER A 12 17.65 -18.91 -11.63
N TRP A 13 18.29 -18.35 -12.66
CA TRP A 13 19.11 -17.15 -12.52
C TRP A 13 18.24 -15.90 -12.63
N ILE A 14 18.34 -14.98 -11.67
CA ILE A 14 17.68 -13.67 -11.75
C ILE A 14 18.66 -12.65 -12.35
N LEU A 15 18.22 -11.97 -13.41
CA LEU A 15 18.98 -10.89 -14.06
C LEU A 15 18.68 -9.56 -13.36
N ARG A 16 19.71 -8.90 -12.82
CA ARG A 16 19.61 -7.53 -12.31
C ARG A 16 20.17 -6.56 -13.34
N ALA A 17 19.32 -5.79 -14.01
CA ALA A 17 19.77 -4.69 -14.84
C ALA A 17 20.30 -3.56 -13.94
N THR A 18 21.59 -3.25 -14.05
CA THR A 18 22.21 -2.13 -13.33
C THR A 18 22.86 -1.22 -14.36
N SER A 19 22.20 -0.09 -14.64
CA SER A 19 22.64 1.00 -15.52
C SER A 19 22.55 0.76 -17.03
N LEU A 20 21.64 1.50 -17.67
CA LEU A 20 21.77 1.93 -19.06
C LEU A 20 22.58 3.22 -19.04
N SER A 21 23.91 3.13 -19.15
CA SER A 21 24.74 4.31 -19.37
C SER A 21 24.41 4.88 -20.75
N LYS A 22 23.78 6.06 -20.78
CA LYS A 22 23.65 6.88 -21.99
C LYS A 22 25.07 7.29 -22.40
N LEU A 23 25.63 6.60 -23.39
CA LEU A 23 26.79 7.11 -24.11
C LEU A 23 26.25 7.69 -25.43
N ASP A 24 26.33 9.01 -25.56
CA ASP A 24 26.11 9.72 -26.80
C ASP A 24 27.10 9.21 -27.86
N LEU A 25 26.63 8.37 -28.78
CA LEU A 25 27.24 8.11 -30.09
C LEU A 25 26.11 7.61 -31.02
N PRO A 26 25.82 8.31 -32.13
CA PRO A 26 24.56 8.16 -32.86
C PRO A 26 24.36 6.84 -33.63
N ASN A 27 25.25 5.84 -33.52
CA ASN A 27 25.19 4.61 -34.32
C ASN A 27 25.71 3.33 -33.63
N ARG A 28 25.78 3.25 -32.30
CA ARG A 28 26.11 1.99 -31.61
C ARG A 28 24.92 1.47 -30.81
N ILE A 29 24.34 0.37 -31.29
CA ILE A 29 23.42 -0.46 -30.49
C ILE A 29 24.27 -1.11 -29.38
N THR A 30 24.23 -0.53 -28.18
CA THR A 30 24.87 -1.13 -27.01
C THR A 30 23.96 -2.24 -26.49
N CYS A 31 24.43 -3.49 -26.53
CA CYS A 31 23.70 -4.58 -25.89
C CYS A 31 23.52 -4.28 -24.39
N PRO A 32 22.30 -4.35 -23.85
CA PRO A 32 22.08 -4.17 -22.42
C PRO A 32 22.88 -5.24 -21.66
N ARG A 33 23.72 -4.82 -20.71
CA ARG A 33 24.45 -5.72 -19.82
C ARG A 33 23.64 -5.89 -18.54
N ALA A 34 23.24 -7.11 -18.23
CA ALA A 34 22.59 -7.45 -16.97
C ALA A 34 23.59 -8.16 -16.04
N LYS A 35 23.56 -7.81 -14.76
CA LYS A 35 24.35 -8.51 -13.73
C LYS A 35 23.60 -9.77 -13.32
N ILE A 36 24.20 -10.92 -13.56
CA ILE A 36 23.72 -12.20 -13.03
C ILE A 36 24.00 -12.19 -11.53
N ILE A 37 22.95 -12.37 -10.73
CA ILE A 37 23.06 -12.54 -9.27
C ILE A 37 22.73 -14.00 -8.91
N PRO A 38 23.29 -14.53 -7.81
CA PRO A 38 22.81 -15.80 -7.27
C PRO A 38 21.34 -15.68 -6.91
N VAL A 39 20.66 -16.83 -6.85
CA VAL A 39 19.27 -16.92 -6.39
C VAL A 39 19.17 -16.27 -5.00
N PRO A 40 18.35 -15.23 -4.82
CA PRO A 40 18.17 -14.61 -3.52
C PRO A 40 17.56 -15.61 -2.53
N ASN A 41 17.82 -15.41 -1.24
CA ASN A 41 17.17 -16.20 -0.20
C ASN A 41 15.64 -16.06 -0.31
N ARG A 42 14.89 -17.14 -0.01
CA ARG A 42 13.42 -17.20 0.02
C ARG A 42 12.81 -16.00 0.73
N SER A 43 13.34 -15.63 1.91
CA SER A 43 12.88 -14.47 2.71
C SER A 43 13.05 -13.10 2.05
N ARG A 44 13.74 -13.03 0.90
CA ARG A 44 13.89 -11.82 0.09
C ARG A 44 13.18 -11.91 -1.25
N ARG A 45 12.54 -13.04 -1.57
CA ARG A 45 11.80 -13.26 -2.81
C ARG A 45 10.31 -13.11 -2.56
N LEU A 46 9.71 -12.17 -3.27
CA LEU A 46 8.29 -11.88 -3.25
C LEU A 46 7.71 -12.28 -4.59
N LEU A 47 6.59 -13.00 -4.57
CA LEU A 47 5.79 -13.27 -5.75
C LEU A 47 4.67 -12.23 -5.79
N TRP A 48 4.52 -11.53 -6.91
CA TRP A 48 3.38 -10.66 -7.18
C TRP A 48 2.42 -11.39 -8.10
N ASP A 49 1.15 -11.46 -7.72
CA ASP A 49 0.12 -12.03 -8.57
C ASP A 49 -0.34 -11.04 -9.65
N GLN A 50 0.05 -11.28 -10.91
CA GLN A 50 -0.44 -10.52 -12.06
C GLN A 50 -1.47 -11.32 -12.86
N PHE A 51 -1.64 -12.60 -12.56
CA PHE A 51 -2.53 -13.48 -13.31
C PHE A 51 -4.00 -13.21 -12.95
N HIS A 52 -4.26 -12.67 -11.76
CA HIS A 52 -5.60 -12.35 -11.31
C HIS A 52 -5.95 -10.85 -11.36
N SER A 53 -5.11 -10.00 -11.95
CA SER A 53 -5.52 -8.64 -12.38
C SER A 53 -6.14 -8.69 -13.77
N LEU A 54 -7.15 -7.87 -14.04
CA LEU A 54 -7.77 -7.80 -15.35
C LEU A 54 -6.88 -7.04 -16.34
N ARG A 55 -7.13 -7.25 -17.63
CA ARG A 55 -6.38 -6.60 -18.70
C ARG A 55 -7.12 -5.36 -19.17
N TYR A 56 -6.45 -4.24 -19.05
CA TYR A 56 -6.90 -2.94 -19.53
C TYR A 56 -6.29 -2.63 -20.91
N PRO A 57 -7.02 -1.98 -21.83
CA PRO A 57 -8.46 -1.71 -21.81
C PRO A 57 -9.27 -2.94 -22.24
N GLY A 58 -10.47 -3.12 -21.67
CA GLY A 58 -11.36 -4.23 -22.02
C GLY A 58 -12.83 -3.96 -21.70
N GLY A 59 -13.14 -3.64 -20.44
CA GLY A 59 -14.49 -3.35 -19.95
C GLY A 59 -14.53 -2.08 -19.10
N TYR A 60 -15.67 -1.83 -18.44
CA TYR A 60 -15.75 -0.80 -17.42
C TYR A 60 -15.25 -1.36 -16.08
N PHE A 61 -14.12 -0.83 -15.63
CA PHE A 61 -13.61 -1.06 -14.29
C PHE A 61 -13.55 0.31 -13.57
N PRO A 62 -14.28 0.46 -12.46
CA PRO A 62 -14.34 1.72 -11.74
C PRO A 62 -13.02 1.99 -11.01
N ARG A 63 -12.79 3.24 -10.62
CA ARG A 63 -11.69 3.58 -9.71
C ARG A 63 -11.83 2.89 -8.36
N ASP A 64 -10.69 2.55 -7.77
CA ASP A 64 -10.61 2.08 -6.38
C ASP A 64 -11.08 3.17 -5.41
N ASP A 65 -10.62 4.41 -5.61
CA ASP A 65 -11.11 5.56 -4.86
C ASP A 65 -12.42 6.15 -5.45
N LEU A 66 -13.55 5.71 -4.91
CA LEU A 66 -14.90 6.17 -5.28
C LEU A 66 -15.16 7.67 -5.04
N ARG A 67 -14.24 8.41 -4.42
CA ARG A 67 -14.34 9.89 -4.29
C ARG A 67 -13.99 10.59 -5.61
N ALA A 68 -13.22 9.94 -6.49
CA ALA A 68 -12.75 10.50 -7.75
C ALA A 68 -13.84 10.52 -8.84
N LYS A 69 -14.90 11.31 -8.65
CA LYS A 69 -16.10 11.31 -9.53
C LYS A 69 -15.87 11.82 -10.96
N HIS A 70 -14.79 12.56 -11.20
CA HIS A 70 -14.56 13.24 -12.48
C HIS A 70 -13.94 12.33 -13.56
N ASP A 71 -13.33 11.21 -13.16
CA ASP A 71 -12.73 10.22 -14.07
C ASP A 71 -13.10 8.82 -13.57
N PRO A 72 -14.23 8.26 -14.01
CA PRO A 72 -14.77 7.02 -13.45
C PRO A 72 -13.98 5.78 -13.86
N LEU A 73 -13.18 5.86 -14.93
CA LEU A 73 -12.45 4.71 -15.48
C LEU A 73 -11.08 4.58 -14.84
N ASP A 74 -10.75 3.38 -14.36
CA ASP A 74 -9.34 3.05 -14.19
C ASP A 74 -8.69 2.71 -15.53
N TRP A 75 -7.58 3.37 -15.81
CA TRP A 75 -6.81 3.20 -17.03
C TRP A 75 -5.33 2.91 -16.73
N ARG A 76 -4.93 2.87 -15.46
CA ARG A 76 -3.52 2.78 -15.07
C ARG A 76 -3.00 1.35 -14.99
N ALA A 77 -3.91 0.36 -15.02
CA ALA A 77 -3.65 -1.07 -15.00
C ALA A 77 -2.79 -1.53 -13.82
N ASP A 78 -3.18 -2.64 -13.19
CA ASP A 78 -2.62 -3.02 -11.89
C ASP A 78 -1.38 -3.88 -12.04
N HIS A 79 -0.30 -3.19 -12.42
CA HIS A 79 1.03 -3.78 -12.58
C HIS A 79 2.07 -3.08 -11.69
N PRO A 80 3.03 -3.81 -11.11
CA PRO A 80 4.18 -3.26 -10.35
C PRO A 80 5.06 -2.25 -11.08
N HIS A 81 4.82 -2.01 -12.37
CA HIS A 81 5.65 -1.14 -13.22
C HIS A 81 4.85 0.02 -13.82
N THR A 82 3.53 0.03 -13.59
CA THR A 82 2.60 1.11 -13.99
C THR A 82 2.03 1.74 -12.72
N ASN A 83 0.81 1.35 -12.30
CA ASN A 83 0.09 1.93 -11.16
C ASN A 83 0.87 1.74 -9.85
N HIS A 84 1.49 0.57 -9.67
CA HIS A 84 2.21 0.21 -8.44
C HIS A 84 3.72 0.45 -8.50
N ARG A 85 4.19 1.32 -9.41
CA ARG A 85 5.63 1.56 -9.64
C ARG A 85 6.37 2.08 -8.40
N GLU A 86 5.75 2.98 -7.65
CA GLU A 86 6.37 3.61 -6.49
C GLU A 86 6.53 2.61 -5.33
N MET A 87 5.51 1.78 -5.11
CA MET A 87 5.56 0.61 -4.22
C MET A 87 6.67 -0.37 -4.64
N TYR A 88 6.76 -0.73 -5.92
CA TYR A 88 7.81 -1.64 -6.42
C TYR A 88 9.21 -1.09 -6.13
N ARG A 89 9.45 0.20 -6.40
CA ARG A 89 10.73 0.86 -6.08
C ARG A 89 11.03 0.74 -4.59
N ARG A 90 10.04 0.98 -3.73
CA ARG A 90 10.21 0.90 -2.28
C ARG A 90 10.59 -0.51 -1.81
N LEU A 91 10.00 -1.55 -2.40
CA LEU A 91 10.36 -2.95 -2.14
C LEU A 91 11.81 -3.23 -2.56
N ARG A 92 12.22 -2.73 -3.74
CA ARG A 92 13.61 -2.87 -4.24
C ARG A 92 14.63 -2.16 -3.36
N ASP A 93 14.29 -0.98 -2.83
CA ASP A 93 15.14 -0.25 -1.88
C ASP A 93 15.40 -1.08 -0.61
N HIS A 94 14.40 -1.86 -0.18
CA HIS A 94 14.48 -2.78 0.97
C HIS A 94 15.08 -4.16 0.63
N GLN A 95 15.73 -4.28 -0.53
CA GLN A 95 16.41 -5.49 -1.01
C GLN A 95 15.48 -6.70 -1.23
N TYR A 96 14.17 -6.47 -1.43
CA TYR A 96 13.25 -7.52 -1.88
C TYR A 96 13.29 -7.67 -3.39
N TYR A 97 13.33 -8.91 -3.88
CA TYR A 97 13.23 -9.27 -5.28
C TYR A 97 11.79 -9.66 -5.58
N VAL A 98 11.12 -8.88 -6.43
CA VAL A 98 9.74 -9.10 -6.82
C VAL A 98 9.71 -9.79 -8.18
N GLU A 99 9.09 -10.95 -8.22
CA GLU A 99 8.81 -11.71 -9.43
C GLU A 99 7.32 -11.59 -9.77
N VAL A 100 7.00 -11.37 -11.04
CA VAL A 100 5.62 -11.09 -11.48
C VAL A 100 5.03 -12.36 -12.09
N ALA A 101 4.04 -12.94 -11.43
CA ALA A 101 3.34 -14.14 -11.85
C ALA A 101 2.36 -13.82 -12.98
N GLY A 102 2.80 -13.94 -14.24
CA GLY A 102 1.94 -13.77 -15.41
C GLY A 102 1.11 -15.00 -15.81
N THR A 103 1.23 -16.09 -15.05
CA THR A 103 0.60 -17.41 -15.27
C THR A 103 -0.12 -17.85 -14.01
N ALA A 104 -1.00 -18.85 -14.13
CA ALA A 104 -1.64 -19.49 -12.99
C ALA A 104 -0.59 -19.93 -11.93
N LEU A 105 -0.93 -19.81 -10.66
CA LEU A 105 -0.08 -20.11 -9.51
C LEU A 105 0.34 -21.59 -9.48
N THR A 106 -0.46 -22.48 -10.08
CA THR A 106 -0.12 -23.91 -10.27
C THR A 106 1.14 -24.12 -11.13
N CYS A 107 1.53 -23.15 -11.95
CA CYS A 107 2.73 -23.21 -12.79
C CYS A 107 4.00 -22.72 -12.11
N ILE A 108 3.89 -22.25 -10.86
CA ILE A 108 4.99 -21.61 -10.14
C ILE A 108 5.36 -22.46 -8.93
N ASP A 109 6.65 -22.72 -8.76
CA ASP A 109 7.17 -23.32 -7.54
C ASP A 109 7.15 -22.29 -6.40
N MET A 110 6.04 -22.26 -5.66
CA MET A 110 5.80 -21.34 -4.56
C MET A 110 6.77 -21.53 -3.37
N SER A 111 7.42 -22.69 -3.25
CA SER A 111 8.39 -22.97 -2.18
C SER A 111 9.61 -22.04 -2.21
N LEU A 112 9.88 -21.43 -3.37
CA LEU A 112 10.98 -20.50 -3.60
C LEU A 112 10.75 -19.09 -3.02
N TYR A 113 9.53 -18.76 -2.61
CA TYR A 113 9.13 -17.41 -2.20
C TYR A 113 8.82 -17.34 -0.70
N GLY A 114 9.16 -16.21 -0.10
CA GLY A 114 8.84 -15.94 1.31
C GLY A 114 7.42 -15.42 1.48
N ALA A 115 6.91 -14.66 0.50
CA ALA A 115 5.54 -14.19 0.51
C ALA A 115 4.97 -14.03 -0.91
N LEU A 116 3.66 -14.25 -1.02
CA LEU A 116 2.82 -13.90 -2.17
C LEU A 116 2.08 -12.60 -1.85
N LEU A 117 2.16 -11.64 -2.77
CA LEU A 117 1.44 -10.37 -2.73
C LEU A 117 0.19 -10.49 -3.63
N LEU A 118 -0.98 -10.38 -3.00
CA LEU A 118 -2.27 -10.24 -3.67
C LEU A 118 -2.71 -8.79 -3.47
N VAL A 119 -2.51 -7.96 -4.48
CA VAL A 119 -2.84 -6.54 -4.43
C VAL A 119 -3.83 -6.27 -5.54
N ASP A 120 -5.01 -5.82 -5.15
CA ASP A 120 -6.15 -5.59 -6.03
C ASP A 120 -6.45 -6.76 -6.99
N PRO A 121 -6.80 -7.95 -6.46
CA PRO A 121 -7.18 -9.07 -7.30
C PRO A 121 -8.59 -8.87 -7.85
N GLU A 122 -8.73 -8.86 -9.18
CA GLU A 122 -9.97 -8.55 -9.90
C GLU A 122 -10.60 -9.76 -10.60
N ASP A 123 -9.87 -10.88 -10.73
CA ASP A 123 -10.30 -12.10 -11.42
C ASP A 123 -10.60 -13.25 -10.44
N GLU A 124 -11.21 -14.31 -10.96
CA GLU A 124 -11.50 -15.56 -10.26
C GLU A 124 -10.27 -16.46 -10.14
N TYR A 125 -10.26 -17.42 -9.20
CA TYR A 125 -9.17 -18.40 -9.04
C TYR A 125 -9.57 -19.79 -9.53
N PHE A 126 -8.63 -20.54 -10.11
CA PHE A 126 -8.88 -21.96 -10.40
C PHE A 126 -8.97 -22.77 -9.09
N PRO A 127 -9.86 -23.76 -8.97
CA PRO A 127 -9.92 -24.65 -7.80
C PRO A 127 -8.57 -25.32 -7.48
N GLU A 128 -7.80 -25.67 -8.52
CA GLU A 128 -6.45 -26.24 -8.39
C GLU A 128 -5.44 -25.25 -7.79
N GLU A 129 -5.59 -23.95 -8.08
CA GLU A 129 -4.76 -22.90 -7.48
C GLU A 129 -5.08 -22.74 -6.00
N LEU A 130 -6.35 -22.76 -5.62
CA LEU A 130 -6.77 -22.69 -4.22
C LEU A 130 -6.14 -23.84 -3.40
N ALA A 131 -6.22 -25.07 -3.92
CA ALA A 131 -5.62 -26.23 -3.28
C ALA A 131 -4.08 -26.14 -3.20
N ALA A 132 -3.43 -25.72 -4.29
CA ALA A 132 -1.97 -25.54 -4.32
C ALA A 132 -1.51 -24.44 -3.36
N LEU A 133 -2.26 -23.34 -3.28
CA LEU A 133 -1.94 -22.22 -2.40
C LEU A 133 -2.11 -22.60 -0.93
N LYS A 134 -3.20 -23.30 -0.58
CA LYS A 134 -3.40 -23.79 0.80
C LYS A 134 -2.22 -24.63 1.26
N LYS A 135 -1.79 -25.58 0.40
CA LYS A 135 -0.61 -26.41 0.65
C LYS A 135 0.66 -25.57 0.81
N ALA A 136 0.90 -24.60 -0.09
CA ALA A 136 2.09 -23.76 -0.02
C ALA A 136 2.13 -22.91 1.26
N VAL A 137 0.98 -22.40 1.72
CA VAL A 137 0.87 -21.68 3.00
C VAL A 137 1.16 -22.61 4.17
N ASP A 138 0.64 -23.84 4.16
CA ASP A 138 0.97 -24.85 5.18
C ASP A 138 2.46 -25.19 5.17
N GLU A 139 3.16 -25.04 4.05
CA GLU A 139 4.62 -25.23 3.88
C GLU A 139 5.44 -23.93 4.09
N GLY A 140 4.82 -22.90 4.68
CA GLY A 140 5.51 -21.68 5.13
C GLY A 140 5.51 -20.50 4.15
N LEU A 141 4.75 -20.55 3.05
CA LEU A 141 4.51 -19.36 2.21
C LEU A 141 3.59 -18.40 2.97
N SER A 142 3.99 -17.13 3.09
CA SER A 142 3.11 -16.12 3.67
C SER A 142 2.28 -15.39 2.60
N LEU A 143 1.08 -14.96 2.97
CA LEU A 143 0.20 -14.17 2.11
C LEU A 143 0.13 -12.74 2.63
N VAL A 144 0.23 -11.76 1.74
CA VAL A 144 -0.02 -10.35 2.04
C VAL A 144 -1.05 -9.85 1.05
N VAL A 145 -2.23 -9.52 1.57
CA VAL A 145 -3.41 -9.16 0.81
C VAL A 145 -3.74 -7.69 1.04
N PHE A 146 -3.79 -6.92 -0.04
CA PHE A 146 -4.34 -5.58 -0.10
C PHE A 146 -5.51 -5.65 -1.08
N ALA A 147 -6.72 -5.63 -0.54
CA ALA A 147 -7.95 -5.70 -1.32
C ALA A 147 -8.51 -4.29 -1.54
N ASP A 148 -9.67 -4.19 -2.18
CA ASP A 148 -10.41 -2.94 -2.34
C ASP A 148 -11.90 -3.14 -2.08
N TRP A 149 -12.72 -2.14 -2.37
CA TRP A 149 -14.15 -2.27 -2.22
C TRP A 149 -14.76 -3.26 -3.22
N TYR A 150 -15.84 -3.88 -2.77
CA TYR A 150 -16.78 -4.57 -3.62
C TYR A 150 -18.17 -4.50 -3.00
N ASN A 151 -19.15 -4.04 -3.78
CA ASN A 151 -20.55 -4.05 -3.36
C ASN A 151 -21.47 -4.17 -4.58
N ALA A 152 -22.16 -5.32 -4.72
CA ALA A 152 -22.98 -5.63 -5.89
C ALA A 152 -24.12 -4.61 -6.14
N THR A 153 -24.63 -3.96 -5.10
CA THR A 153 -25.66 -2.92 -5.22
C THR A 153 -25.05 -1.61 -5.68
N LEU A 154 -23.88 -1.26 -5.17
CA LEU A 154 -23.13 -0.05 -5.54
C LEU A 154 -22.67 -0.10 -6.99
N LEU A 155 -22.24 -1.26 -7.51
CA LEU A 155 -21.87 -1.44 -8.92
C LEU A 155 -22.98 -0.98 -9.88
N LYS A 156 -24.25 -1.22 -9.51
CA LYS A 156 -25.41 -0.78 -10.31
C LYS A 156 -25.64 0.73 -10.26
N HIS A 157 -25.19 1.40 -9.19
CA HIS A 157 -25.32 2.84 -8.99
C HIS A 157 -24.21 3.64 -9.68
N VAL A 158 -22.98 3.10 -9.77
CA VAL A 158 -21.82 3.77 -10.39
C VAL A 158 -21.74 3.56 -11.91
N LYS A 159 -22.81 3.10 -12.56
CA LYS A 159 -22.91 3.04 -14.02
C LYS A 159 -22.94 4.45 -14.61
N PHE A 160 -22.34 4.62 -15.78
CA PHE A 160 -22.45 5.86 -16.53
C PHE A 160 -22.94 5.59 -17.96
N TYR A 161 -23.56 6.61 -18.54
CA TYR A 161 -23.95 6.58 -19.95
C TYR A 161 -22.83 7.19 -20.76
N ASP A 162 -22.22 6.39 -21.63
CA ASP A 162 -21.23 6.90 -22.58
C ASP A 162 -21.94 7.44 -23.82
N GLU A 163 -21.83 8.75 -24.03
CA GLU A 163 -22.43 9.43 -25.19
C GLU A 163 -21.82 8.96 -26.52
N ASN A 164 -20.55 8.54 -26.52
CA ASN A 164 -19.86 8.11 -27.74
C ASN A 164 -20.37 6.75 -28.23
N THR A 165 -20.47 5.76 -27.33
CA THR A 165 -20.99 4.43 -27.67
C THR A 165 -22.52 4.33 -27.59
N ARG A 166 -23.19 5.33 -27.00
CA ARG A 166 -24.63 5.34 -26.70
C ARG A 166 -25.06 4.12 -25.89
N GLN A 167 -24.21 3.70 -24.96
CA GLN A 167 -24.40 2.51 -24.15
C GLN A 167 -24.22 2.85 -22.67
N TRP A 168 -24.96 2.13 -21.83
CA TRP A 168 -24.70 2.13 -20.40
C TRP A 168 -23.50 1.24 -20.12
N TRP A 169 -22.47 1.83 -19.53
CA TRP A 169 -21.31 1.11 -19.04
C TRP A 169 -21.60 0.71 -17.60
N ILE A 170 -21.66 -0.60 -17.35
CA ILE A 170 -21.87 -1.19 -16.04
C ILE A 170 -20.56 -1.83 -15.61
N PRO A 171 -20.08 -1.59 -14.38
CA PRO A 171 -18.86 -2.21 -13.88
C PRO A 171 -18.93 -3.73 -13.96
N GLU A 172 -17.82 -4.34 -14.39
CA GLU A 172 -17.73 -5.80 -14.46
C GLU A 172 -17.27 -6.41 -13.11
N THR A 173 -16.54 -5.64 -12.29
CA THR A 173 -16.19 -5.94 -10.89
C THR A 173 -16.08 -4.63 -10.09
N GLY A 174 -15.84 -4.72 -8.77
CA GLY A 174 -15.51 -3.58 -7.89
C GLY A 174 -14.10 -3.07 -8.12
N GLY A 175 -13.47 -2.49 -7.09
CA GLY A 175 -12.01 -2.33 -7.10
C GLY A 175 -11.37 -3.72 -7.16
N ALA A 176 -11.66 -4.55 -6.15
CA ALA A 176 -11.27 -5.96 -6.13
C ALA A 176 -12.47 -6.92 -6.31
N ASN A 177 -12.22 -8.13 -6.79
CA ASN A 177 -13.17 -9.25 -6.76
C ASN A 177 -13.16 -9.94 -5.38
N ILE A 178 -13.78 -9.29 -4.40
CA ILE A 178 -13.87 -9.80 -3.03
C ILE A 178 -14.57 -11.18 -2.92
N PRO A 179 -15.65 -11.49 -3.66
CA PRO A 179 -16.21 -12.84 -3.66
C PRO A 179 -15.17 -13.93 -4.00
N ALA A 180 -14.38 -13.74 -5.06
CA ALA A 180 -13.33 -14.68 -5.44
C ALA A 180 -12.20 -14.74 -4.39
N LEU A 181 -11.81 -13.58 -3.86
CA LEU A 181 -10.80 -13.50 -2.80
C LEU A 181 -11.28 -14.19 -1.50
N ASN A 182 -12.58 -14.16 -1.19
CA ASN A 182 -13.16 -14.87 -0.07
C ASN A 182 -13.18 -16.40 -0.25
N ASP A 183 -13.30 -16.91 -1.48
CA ASP A 183 -13.14 -18.34 -1.74
C ASP A 183 -11.72 -18.82 -1.36
N LEU A 184 -10.71 -17.96 -1.56
CA LEU A 184 -9.33 -18.20 -1.14
C LEU A 184 -9.14 -18.04 0.38
N LEU A 185 -9.55 -16.90 0.93
CA LEU A 185 -9.35 -16.55 2.34
C LEU A 185 -10.18 -17.42 3.29
N GLY A 186 -11.32 -17.95 2.82
CA GLY A 186 -12.20 -18.83 3.58
C GLY A 186 -11.51 -20.11 4.06
N MET A 187 -10.51 -20.60 3.33
CA MET A 187 -9.68 -21.75 3.75
C MET A 187 -8.89 -21.50 5.05
N PHE A 188 -8.75 -20.23 5.44
CA PHE A 188 -8.08 -19.77 6.66
C PHE A 188 -9.04 -19.13 7.66
N GLN A 189 -10.36 -19.31 7.45
CA GLN A 189 -11.42 -18.71 8.27
C GLN A 189 -11.35 -17.17 8.30
N ILE A 190 -10.90 -16.57 7.18
CA ILE A 190 -10.91 -15.13 6.96
C ILE A 190 -11.97 -14.81 5.90
N ALA A 191 -12.71 -13.73 6.10
CA ALA A 191 -13.56 -13.17 5.04
C ALA A 191 -13.57 -11.64 5.11
N LEU A 192 -13.69 -11.02 3.95
CA LEU A 192 -13.92 -9.60 3.74
C LEU A 192 -15.41 -9.34 3.46
N GLY A 193 -15.91 -8.17 3.87
CA GLY A 193 -17.32 -7.83 3.77
C GLY A 193 -17.72 -7.11 2.49
N ASP A 194 -18.99 -6.72 2.43
CA ASP A 194 -19.60 -6.02 1.29
C ASP A 194 -19.77 -4.50 1.49
N ARG A 195 -19.49 -3.98 2.70
CA ARG A 195 -19.61 -2.55 3.00
C ARG A 195 -18.34 -1.82 2.59
N VAL A 196 -18.50 -0.56 2.19
CA VAL A 196 -17.39 0.28 1.69
C VAL A 196 -17.19 1.45 2.63
N PHE A 197 -15.96 1.59 3.13
CA PHE A 197 -15.62 2.59 4.13
C PHE A 197 -14.59 3.57 3.61
N SER A 198 -14.67 4.80 4.11
CA SER A 198 -13.67 5.83 3.82
C SER A 198 -13.45 6.73 5.03
N GLY A 199 -12.22 7.19 5.20
CA GLY A 199 -11.89 8.17 6.23
C GLY A 199 -10.41 8.22 6.61
N PRO A 200 -9.98 9.31 7.26
CA PRO A 200 -8.64 9.40 7.81
C PRO A 200 -8.52 8.52 9.07
N PHE A 201 -7.39 7.84 9.22
CA PHE A 201 -7.05 7.14 10.45
C PHE A 201 -5.55 7.22 10.71
N ARG A 202 -5.12 6.80 11.89
CA ARG A 202 -3.71 6.89 12.31
C ARG A 202 -3.26 5.57 12.90
N LEU A 203 -2.10 5.12 12.44
CA LEU A 203 -1.31 4.05 13.06
C LEU A 203 0.02 4.69 13.45
N PRO A 204 0.15 5.20 14.69
CA PRO A 204 1.29 6.02 15.09
C PRO A 204 2.64 5.38 14.73
N PRO A 205 3.57 6.13 14.13
CA PRO A 205 3.55 7.57 13.89
C PRO A 205 2.86 8.01 12.58
N HIS A 206 2.30 7.07 11.81
CA HIS A 206 1.82 7.31 10.45
C HIS A 206 0.36 7.76 10.41
N ALA A 207 0.11 8.87 9.70
CA ALA A 207 -1.24 9.27 9.32
C ALA A 207 -1.59 8.65 7.98
N MET A 208 -2.76 8.02 7.90
CA MET A 208 -3.23 7.31 6.72
C MET A 208 -4.60 7.82 6.29
N PHE A 209 -5.09 7.27 5.19
CA PHE A 209 -6.43 7.49 4.68
C PHE A 209 -6.91 6.16 4.11
N TYR A 210 -8.10 5.74 4.53
CA TYR A 210 -8.79 4.56 4.00
C TYR A 210 -9.65 5.02 2.82
N ALA A 211 -9.34 4.61 1.60
CA ALA A 211 -9.87 5.19 0.38
C ALA A 211 -10.87 4.28 -0.32
N SER A 212 -12.07 4.11 0.26
CA SER A 212 -13.11 3.21 -0.29
C SER A 212 -12.67 1.73 -0.20
N GLY A 213 -12.24 1.30 0.98
CA GLY A 213 -11.88 -0.10 1.21
C GLY A 213 -13.03 -0.93 1.80
N THR A 214 -12.93 -2.25 1.69
CA THR A 214 -13.79 -3.21 2.39
C THR A 214 -13.35 -3.43 3.84
N HIS A 215 -14.20 -3.95 4.72
CA HIS A 215 -13.82 -4.34 6.09
C HIS A 215 -13.51 -5.83 6.21
N VAL A 216 -12.73 -6.20 7.23
CA VAL A 216 -12.57 -7.61 7.62
C VAL A 216 -13.84 -8.05 8.33
N HIS A 217 -14.61 -8.93 7.68
CA HIS A 217 -15.90 -9.43 8.14
C HIS A 217 -15.79 -10.63 9.07
N THR A 218 -14.81 -11.50 8.86
CA THR A 218 -14.58 -12.69 9.70
C THR A 218 -13.09 -12.90 9.84
N PHE A 219 -12.64 -13.15 11.07
CA PHE A 219 -11.22 -13.36 11.36
C PHE A 219 -11.03 -14.32 12.54
N PRO A 220 -10.04 -15.22 12.52
CA PRO A 220 -9.80 -16.14 13.64
C PRO A 220 -9.48 -15.40 14.95
N SER A 221 -9.99 -15.90 16.08
CA SER A 221 -9.88 -15.26 17.40
C SER A 221 -8.45 -15.15 17.93
N HIS A 222 -7.54 -16.02 17.49
CA HIS A 222 -6.12 -15.97 17.83
C HIS A 222 -5.31 -15.02 16.95
N GLY A 223 -5.93 -14.46 15.91
CA GLY A 223 -5.33 -13.45 15.06
C GLY A 223 -5.33 -12.07 15.71
N LEU A 224 -4.56 -11.14 15.16
CA LEU A 224 -4.55 -9.74 15.59
C LEU A 224 -5.36 -8.90 14.60
N LEU A 225 -6.37 -8.19 15.09
CA LEU A 225 -7.19 -7.26 14.31
C LEU A 225 -6.95 -5.81 14.73
N VAL A 226 -6.80 -4.92 13.76
CA VAL A 226 -6.72 -3.47 13.97
C VAL A 226 -7.97 -2.82 13.42
N THR A 227 -8.57 -1.95 14.24
CA THR A 227 -9.79 -1.21 13.90
C THR A 227 -9.53 0.28 13.71
N ALA A 228 -10.35 0.92 12.88
CA ALA A 228 -10.31 2.35 12.60
C ALA A 228 -11.72 2.95 12.60
N GLN A 229 -11.85 4.20 13.05
CA GLN A 229 -13.11 4.94 12.98
C GLN A 229 -13.30 5.49 11.56
N LEU A 230 -14.27 4.95 10.80
CA LEU A 230 -14.49 5.31 9.39
C LEU A 230 -15.97 5.56 9.10
N HIS A 231 -16.25 6.23 7.97
CA HIS A 231 -17.60 6.47 7.48
C HIS A 231 -18.04 5.39 6.49
N ASP A 232 -19.32 5.01 6.51
CA ASP A 232 -19.91 4.15 5.47
C ASP A 232 -20.16 4.95 4.20
N GLN A 233 -19.22 4.84 3.27
CA GLN A 233 -19.21 5.57 2.01
C GLN A 233 -20.24 5.02 1.02
N ALA A 234 -20.45 3.69 0.99
CA ALA A 234 -21.47 3.09 0.13
C ALA A 234 -22.85 3.66 0.46
N ARG A 235 -23.19 3.76 1.76
CA ARG A 235 -24.44 4.35 2.21
C ARG A 235 -24.58 5.81 1.80
N GLN A 236 -23.52 6.62 1.95
CA GLN A 236 -23.52 8.03 1.54
C GLN A 236 -23.72 8.20 0.02
N ILE A 237 -23.09 7.34 -0.79
CA ILE A 237 -23.23 7.38 -2.25
C ILE A 237 -24.66 6.99 -2.66
N MET A 238 -25.21 5.92 -2.07
CA MET A 238 -26.55 5.44 -2.39
C MET A 238 -27.68 6.35 -1.86
N SER A 239 -27.49 7.02 -0.72
CA SER A 239 -28.48 7.95 -0.16
C SER A 239 -28.55 9.28 -0.93
N GLY A 240 -27.54 9.59 -1.74
CA GLY A 240 -27.42 10.88 -2.43
C GLY A 240 -27.11 12.05 -1.50
N GLU A 241 -26.73 11.79 -0.25
CA GLU A 241 -26.27 12.81 0.69
C GLU A 241 -25.00 13.47 0.15
N LYS A 242 -24.98 14.81 0.10
CA LYS A 242 -23.83 15.55 -0.42
C LYS A 242 -22.60 15.21 0.42
N ALA A 243 -21.56 14.71 -0.24
CA ALA A 243 -20.21 14.44 0.28
C ALA A 243 -19.44 15.71 0.70
N GLY A 244 -20.12 16.65 1.38
CA GLY A 244 -19.60 17.94 1.81
C GLY A 244 -20.15 18.39 3.17
N ALA A 245 -20.91 17.53 3.86
CA ALA A 245 -21.01 17.63 5.31
C ALA A 245 -19.83 16.86 5.91
N GLU A 246 -18.62 17.45 5.85
CA GLU A 246 -17.49 17.08 6.73
C GLU A 246 -17.79 17.48 8.20
N GLY A 247 -19.06 17.40 8.60
CA GLY A 247 -19.54 17.61 9.95
C GLY A 247 -19.98 16.27 10.47
N GLU A 248 -19.20 15.71 11.40
CA GLU A 248 -19.68 14.78 12.44
C GLU A 248 -20.62 13.66 11.93
N GLY A 249 -20.33 13.11 10.75
CA GLY A 249 -21.04 11.93 10.25
C GLY A 249 -20.71 10.73 11.14
N ASP A 250 -21.71 9.93 11.46
CA ASP A 250 -21.59 8.77 12.36
C ASP A 250 -20.46 7.84 11.88
N THR A 251 -19.31 7.89 12.55
CA THR A 251 -18.18 6.99 12.30
C THR A 251 -18.39 5.71 13.07
N MET A 252 -18.04 4.57 12.49
CA MET A 252 -18.06 3.30 13.21
C MET A 252 -16.68 2.66 13.29
N ALA A 253 -16.49 1.80 14.28
CA ALA A 253 -15.27 1.01 14.43
C ALA A 253 -15.23 -0.08 13.36
N VAL A 254 -14.33 0.07 12.39
CA VAL A 254 -14.19 -0.82 11.24
C VAL A 254 -12.91 -1.64 11.37
N PRO A 255 -12.97 -2.98 11.32
CA PRO A 255 -11.77 -3.82 11.20
C PRO A 255 -11.15 -3.64 9.82
N VAL A 256 -9.96 -3.03 9.77
CA VAL A 256 -9.30 -2.67 8.49
C VAL A 256 -8.10 -3.54 8.17
N LEU A 257 -7.46 -4.13 9.19
CA LEU A 257 -6.22 -4.88 9.06
C LEU A 257 -6.24 -6.12 9.97
N GLY A 258 -5.91 -7.29 9.43
CA GLY A 258 -5.78 -8.55 10.15
C GLY A 258 -4.41 -9.20 9.95
N LEU A 259 -3.83 -9.73 11.03
CA LEU A 259 -2.58 -10.50 11.03
C LEU A 259 -2.83 -11.88 11.64
N LEU A 260 -2.53 -12.93 10.88
CA LEU A 260 -2.80 -14.32 11.25
C LEU A 260 -1.57 -15.20 11.08
N GLN A 261 -1.28 -16.02 12.08
CA GLN A 261 -0.42 -17.20 11.95
C GLN A 261 -1.33 -18.40 11.65
N THR A 262 -1.03 -19.22 10.64
CA THR A 262 -1.94 -20.29 10.20
C THR A 262 -1.74 -21.63 10.92
N GLY A 263 -0.58 -21.86 11.54
CA GLY A 263 -0.24 -23.10 12.24
C GLY A 263 -0.48 -23.07 13.76
N ALA A 264 -0.76 -24.24 14.35
CA ALA A 264 -1.13 -24.40 15.77
C ALA A 264 0.00 -24.08 16.78
N ASP A 265 1.27 -24.18 16.37
CA ASP A 265 2.44 -23.89 17.22
C ASP A 265 2.78 -22.39 17.22
N TYR A 266 1.85 -21.54 17.68
CA TYR A 266 2.03 -20.07 17.76
C TYR A 266 3.24 -19.62 18.59
N ALA A 267 3.82 -20.52 19.40
CA ALA A 267 4.83 -20.22 20.41
C ALA A 267 6.28 -20.60 20.03
N ASN A 268 6.49 -21.43 18.99
CA ASN A 268 7.81 -22.01 18.68
C ASN A 268 8.36 -21.55 17.33
N ASP A 269 8.39 -20.24 17.14
CA ASP A 269 8.95 -19.57 15.96
C ASP A 269 10.46 -19.29 16.12
N THR A 270 11.16 -20.17 16.86
CA THR A 270 12.59 -20.06 17.16
C THR A 270 13.48 -20.78 16.14
N ASP A 271 12.90 -21.58 15.25
CA ASP A 271 13.62 -22.25 14.18
C ASP A 271 13.61 -21.41 12.90
N ALA A 272 14.73 -21.41 12.18
CA ALA A 272 15.00 -20.51 11.04
C ALA A 272 14.03 -20.61 9.84
N VAL A 273 13.01 -21.49 9.90
CA VAL A 273 11.96 -21.64 8.89
C VAL A 273 10.61 -21.80 9.63
N PRO A 274 9.64 -20.89 9.41
CA PRO A 274 8.32 -21.03 10.02
C PRO A 274 7.65 -22.29 9.49
N LYS A 275 7.11 -23.12 10.40
CA LYS A 275 6.44 -24.39 10.04
C LYS A 275 5.18 -24.18 9.20
N ALA A 276 4.57 -23.00 9.27
CA ALA A 276 3.40 -22.60 8.52
C ALA A 276 3.45 -21.09 8.23
N GLY A 277 2.80 -20.67 7.16
CA GLY A 277 2.79 -19.30 6.67
C GLY A 277 1.99 -18.34 7.55
N ARG A 278 2.20 -17.05 7.31
CA ARG A 278 1.44 -15.96 7.93
C ARG A 278 0.60 -15.27 6.89
N ILE A 279 -0.56 -14.77 7.30
CA ILE A 279 -1.48 -14.03 6.43
C ILE A 279 -1.65 -12.64 6.99
N VAL A 280 -1.49 -11.63 6.13
CA VAL A 280 -1.88 -10.25 6.41
C VAL A 280 -2.97 -9.86 5.43
N VAL A 281 -4.06 -9.30 5.93
CA VAL A 281 -5.16 -8.80 5.09
C VAL A 281 -5.44 -7.36 5.45
N TYR A 282 -5.42 -6.48 4.46
CA TYR A 282 -5.80 -5.07 4.55
C TYR A 282 -6.82 -4.77 3.45
N GLY A 283 -7.90 -4.07 3.76
CA GLY A 283 -9.06 -3.96 2.85
C GLY A 283 -9.04 -2.78 1.87
N ASP A 284 -7.92 -2.06 1.75
CA ASP A 284 -7.74 -0.91 0.84
C ASP A 284 -6.36 -1.02 0.15
N SER A 285 -6.31 -0.99 -1.17
CA SER A 285 -5.05 -1.07 -1.91
C SER A 285 -4.64 0.27 -2.52
N SER A 286 -5.56 1.24 -2.59
CA SER A 286 -5.33 2.54 -3.25
C SER A 286 -4.13 3.31 -2.69
N CYS A 287 -3.79 3.08 -1.42
CA CYS A 287 -2.62 3.70 -0.80
C CYS A 287 -1.27 3.15 -1.28
N LEU A 288 -1.25 2.06 -2.08
CA LEU A 288 -0.08 1.51 -2.76
C LEU A 288 0.10 2.05 -4.19
N GLU A 289 -0.92 2.70 -4.73
CA GLU A 289 -0.91 3.27 -6.08
C GLU A 289 -0.04 4.53 -6.21
N GLY A 290 0.42 4.78 -7.43
CA GLY A 290 1.15 5.97 -7.81
C GLY A 290 0.25 7.20 -7.84
N GLY A 291 0.58 8.20 -7.01
CA GLY A 291 -0.20 9.44 -6.91
C GLY A 291 -1.19 9.47 -5.74
N ALA A 292 -1.22 8.42 -4.91
CA ALA A 292 -1.93 8.43 -3.65
C ALA A 292 -1.49 9.62 -2.77
N SER A 293 -2.46 10.37 -2.23
CA SER A 293 -2.19 11.53 -1.37
C SER A 293 -1.50 11.15 -0.05
N LYS A 294 -1.75 9.94 0.46
CA LYS A 294 -1.13 9.37 1.66
C LYS A 294 -0.65 7.94 1.39
N PRO A 295 0.56 7.77 0.83
CA PRO A 295 1.06 6.44 0.47
C PRO A 295 1.33 5.58 1.72
N CYS A 296 0.93 4.32 1.67
CA CYS A 296 1.04 3.36 2.78
C CYS A 296 2.14 2.31 2.56
N HIS A 297 3.16 2.59 1.76
CA HIS A 297 4.26 1.62 1.53
C HIS A 297 4.94 1.16 2.83
N TRP A 298 4.90 1.98 3.89
CA TRP A 298 5.39 1.61 5.22
C TRP A 298 4.58 0.46 5.83
N LEU A 299 3.25 0.43 5.59
CA LEU A 299 2.35 -0.62 6.05
C LEU A 299 2.65 -1.92 5.30
N LEU A 300 2.88 -1.86 3.98
CA LEU A 300 3.31 -3.03 3.20
C LEU A 300 4.63 -3.61 3.73
N LEU A 301 5.62 -2.77 4.04
CA LEU A 301 6.89 -3.22 4.64
C LEU A 301 6.69 -3.82 6.03
N SER A 302 5.77 -3.27 6.83
CA SER A 302 5.39 -3.77 8.15
C SER A 302 4.68 -5.13 8.05
N ALA A 303 3.77 -5.27 7.08
CA ALA A 303 3.09 -6.52 6.74
C ALA A 303 4.11 -7.58 6.32
N LEU A 304 5.08 -7.24 5.47
CA LEU A 304 6.17 -8.14 5.07
C LEU A 304 7.08 -8.53 6.23
N GLN A 305 7.37 -7.59 7.14
CA GLN A 305 8.16 -7.88 8.34
C GLN A 305 7.47 -8.91 9.24
N TYR A 306 6.15 -8.79 9.43
CA TYR A 306 5.39 -9.82 10.11
C TYR A 306 5.34 -11.11 9.30
N ALA A 307 4.92 -11.04 8.04
CA ALA A 307 4.71 -12.18 7.16
C ALA A 307 5.96 -13.06 7.05
N ILE A 308 7.14 -12.47 6.91
CA ILE A 308 8.39 -13.18 6.68
C ILE A 308 9.14 -13.46 7.99
N ALA A 309 9.25 -12.47 8.89
CA ALA A 309 10.10 -12.57 10.08
C ALA A 309 9.34 -12.79 11.40
N GLY A 310 8.01 -12.85 11.39
CA GLY A 310 7.17 -13.06 12.58
C GLY A 310 7.10 -11.85 13.51
N HIS A 311 7.77 -10.76 13.16
CA HIS A 311 7.82 -9.57 13.99
C HIS A 311 6.61 -8.68 13.71
N VAL A 312 5.68 -8.62 14.66
CA VAL A 312 4.59 -7.62 14.66
C VAL A 312 5.13 -6.29 15.21
N PRO A 313 5.12 -5.20 14.42
CA PRO A 313 5.51 -3.87 14.89
C PRO A 313 4.66 -3.39 16.07
N GLN A 314 5.28 -2.68 17.01
CA GLN A 314 4.61 -2.21 18.23
C GLN A 314 3.36 -1.36 17.93
N ALA A 315 3.42 -0.49 16.93
CA ALA A 315 2.29 0.33 16.50
C ALA A 315 1.03 -0.48 16.13
N LEU A 316 1.21 -1.69 15.57
CA LEU A 316 0.08 -2.58 15.26
C LEU A 316 -0.41 -3.33 16.49
N ARG A 317 0.49 -3.66 17.43
CA ARG A 317 0.12 -4.27 18.72
C ARG A 317 -0.68 -3.31 19.59
N ASP A 318 -0.29 -2.05 19.63
CA ASP A 318 -0.95 -1.03 20.44
C ASP A 318 -2.36 -0.71 19.92
N MET A 319 -2.56 -0.84 18.60
CA MET A 319 -3.86 -0.64 17.94
C MET A 319 -4.67 -1.93 17.79
N ALA A 320 -4.16 -3.05 18.30
CA ALA A 320 -4.86 -4.32 18.24
C ALA A 320 -6.09 -4.28 19.15
N THR A 321 -7.23 -4.62 18.59
CA THR A 321 -8.50 -4.76 19.31
C THR A 321 -8.76 -6.23 19.61
N PRO A 322 -8.98 -6.62 20.88
CA PRO A 322 -9.43 -7.95 21.22
C PRO A 322 -10.79 -8.23 20.56
N HIS A 323 -10.91 -9.34 19.85
CA HIS A 323 -12.18 -9.81 19.31
C HIS A 323 -12.48 -11.20 19.86
N LYS A 324 -13.72 -11.38 20.33
CA LYS A 324 -14.27 -12.68 20.71
C LYS A 324 -15.26 -13.19 19.68
N ASP A 325 -15.97 -12.26 19.04
CA ASP A 325 -16.94 -12.53 18.00
C ASP A 325 -16.34 -12.20 16.63
N ASN A 326 -16.64 -13.05 15.66
CA ASN A 326 -16.16 -12.89 14.29
C ASN A 326 -16.79 -11.69 13.56
N HIS A 327 -17.96 -11.21 14.01
CA HIS A 327 -18.78 -10.21 13.32
C HIS A 327 -18.80 -8.87 14.07
N ILE A 328 -17.82 -8.00 13.81
CA ILE A 328 -17.78 -6.65 14.40
C ILE A 328 -18.79 -5.72 13.73
N ILE A 329 -19.07 -5.96 12.44
CA ILE A 329 -20.04 -5.20 11.66
C ILE A 329 -21.09 -6.17 11.10
N PRO A 330 -22.40 -5.94 11.34
CA PRO A 330 -23.45 -6.70 10.69
C PRO A 330 -23.47 -6.35 9.20
N SER A 331 -23.11 -7.33 8.37
CA SER A 331 -23.05 -7.27 6.92
C SER A 331 -23.14 -8.69 6.38
N GLU A 332 -23.65 -8.86 5.18
CA GLU A 332 -23.61 -10.15 4.50
C GLU A 332 -22.24 -10.36 3.83
N LEU A 333 -21.91 -11.61 3.49
CA LEU A 333 -20.76 -11.86 2.63
C LEU A 333 -21.07 -11.34 1.21
N PRO A 334 -20.12 -10.68 0.55
CA PRO A 334 -20.32 -10.16 -0.79
C PRO A 334 -20.59 -11.30 -1.77
N GLN A 335 -21.60 -11.11 -2.62
CA GLN A 335 -21.97 -12.06 -3.67
C GLN A 335 -21.57 -11.54 -5.04
N ARG A 336 -21.25 -12.46 -5.96
CA ARG A 336 -21.00 -12.14 -7.37
C ARG A 336 -22.19 -11.38 -7.97
N ALA A 337 -21.92 -10.29 -8.69
CA ALA A 337 -22.98 -9.39 -9.16
C ALA A 337 -23.94 -10.12 -10.11
N PRO A 338 -25.27 -10.08 -9.87
CA PRO A 338 -26.22 -10.79 -10.72
C PRO A 338 -26.28 -10.14 -12.11
N GLY A 339 -26.03 -10.95 -13.14
CA GLY A 339 -25.95 -10.47 -14.53
C GLY A 339 -24.67 -9.70 -14.87
N GLY A 340 -23.64 -9.76 -14.02
CA GLY A 340 -22.29 -9.32 -14.39
C GLY A 340 -21.73 -10.15 -15.55
N ARG A 341 -20.79 -9.59 -16.32
CA ARG A 341 -20.20 -10.24 -17.50
C ARG A 341 -18.69 -10.42 -17.33
N LEU A 342 -18.24 -10.65 -16.10
CA LEU A 342 -16.83 -10.83 -15.76
C LEU A 342 -16.20 -11.97 -16.60
N GLU A 343 -16.98 -12.98 -16.98
CA GLU A 343 -16.56 -14.10 -17.82
C GLU A 343 -16.06 -13.70 -19.22
N LEU A 344 -16.39 -12.51 -19.71
CA LEU A 344 -15.88 -12.00 -20.98
C LEU A 344 -14.42 -11.57 -20.89
N TYR A 345 -13.97 -11.18 -19.68
CA TYR A 345 -12.66 -10.61 -19.40
C TYR A 345 -11.76 -11.55 -18.58
N SER A 346 -12.39 -12.43 -17.80
CA SER A 346 -11.74 -13.40 -16.93
C SER A 346 -10.86 -14.38 -17.72
N ARG A 347 -9.70 -14.70 -17.14
CA ARG A 347 -8.82 -15.79 -17.59
C ARG A 347 -9.15 -17.12 -16.93
N VAL A 348 -10.15 -17.18 -16.05
CA VAL A 348 -10.53 -18.36 -15.29
C VAL A 348 -11.93 -18.83 -15.67
N LEU A 349 -12.88 -17.93 -15.90
CA LEU A 349 -14.24 -18.29 -16.29
C LEU A 349 -14.36 -18.64 -17.78
N ALA A 350 -15.28 -19.55 -18.08
CA ALA A 350 -15.72 -19.84 -19.44
C ALA A 350 -16.72 -18.79 -19.93
N ARG A 351 -16.58 -18.36 -21.19
CA ARG A 351 -17.39 -17.28 -21.80
C ARG A 351 -18.88 -17.59 -21.94
N ASP A 352 -19.25 -18.87 -21.86
CA ASP A 352 -20.63 -19.33 -21.92
C ASP A 352 -21.31 -19.39 -20.54
N GLY A 353 -20.60 -19.00 -19.48
CA GLY A 353 -21.10 -19.02 -18.11
C GLY A 353 -21.13 -20.42 -17.50
N SER A 354 -20.46 -21.42 -18.09
CA SER A 354 -20.43 -22.79 -17.56
C SER A 354 -19.58 -22.95 -16.29
N GLY A 355 -18.97 -21.86 -15.78
CA GLY A 355 -18.08 -21.85 -14.63
C GLY A 355 -16.60 -21.79 -15.01
N PRO A 356 -15.68 -22.20 -14.12
CA PRO A 356 -14.25 -22.19 -14.38
C PRO A 356 -13.86 -23.10 -15.55
N ARG A 357 -12.98 -22.61 -16.42
CA ARG A 357 -12.35 -23.40 -17.49
C ARG A 357 -11.20 -24.24 -16.94
N PRO A 358 -10.70 -25.24 -17.68
CA PRO A 358 -9.48 -25.95 -17.28
C PRO A 358 -8.27 -24.99 -17.22
N PRO A 359 -7.35 -25.15 -16.24
CA PRO A 359 -6.17 -24.31 -16.13
C PRO A 359 -5.30 -24.44 -17.39
N PRO A 360 -4.72 -23.33 -17.89
CA PRO A 360 -3.88 -23.36 -19.08
C PRO A 360 -2.59 -24.16 -18.83
N PRO A 361 -2.01 -24.79 -19.87
CA PRO A 361 -0.74 -25.49 -19.73
C PRO A 361 0.37 -24.52 -19.35
N CYS A 362 1.25 -24.96 -18.45
CA CYS A 362 2.36 -24.14 -17.99
C CYS A 362 3.36 -23.87 -19.14
N PRO A 363 3.83 -22.62 -19.32
CA PRO A 363 4.79 -22.32 -20.37
C PRO A 363 6.11 -23.03 -20.11
N ALA A 364 6.47 -23.96 -20.99
CA ALA A 364 7.79 -24.56 -20.99
C ALA A 364 8.78 -23.62 -21.71
N PRO A 365 9.92 -23.25 -21.09
CA PRO A 365 10.95 -22.52 -21.83
C PRO A 365 11.42 -23.40 -23.00
N PRO A 366 11.55 -22.86 -24.22
CA PRO A 366 12.10 -23.62 -25.32
C PRO A 366 13.53 -24.07 -24.95
N PRO A 367 13.90 -25.34 -25.16
CA PRO A 367 15.24 -25.80 -24.87
C PRO A 367 16.25 -24.95 -25.64
N LEU A 368 17.20 -24.35 -24.92
CA LEU A 368 18.27 -23.59 -25.57
C LEU A 368 19.09 -24.55 -26.45
N PRO A 369 19.33 -24.23 -27.73
CA PRO A 369 20.22 -25.03 -28.55
C PRO A 369 21.61 -25.07 -27.88
N PRO A 370 22.20 -26.25 -27.67
CA PRO A 370 23.50 -26.36 -27.02
C PRO A 370 24.53 -25.60 -27.85
N ARG A 371 25.07 -24.51 -27.29
CA ARG A 371 26.25 -23.86 -27.85
C ARG A 371 27.48 -24.48 -27.19
N PRO A 372 28.41 -25.08 -27.97
CA PRO A 372 29.68 -25.53 -27.43
C PRO A 372 30.38 -24.32 -26.80
N VAL A 373 30.66 -24.40 -25.50
CA VAL A 373 31.57 -23.44 -24.87
C VAL A 373 32.97 -23.82 -25.34
N PRO A 374 33.72 -22.92 -26.01
CA PRO A 374 35.08 -23.22 -26.40
C PRO A 374 35.87 -23.61 -25.15
N ALA A 375 36.53 -24.77 -25.21
CA ALA A 375 37.36 -25.24 -24.11
C ALA A 375 38.35 -24.12 -23.73
N PRO A 376 38.52 -23.82 -22.42
CA PRO A 376 39.57 -22.90 -22.02
C PRO A 376 40.89 -23.40 -22.64
N PRO A 377 41.74 -22.52 -23.20
CA PRO A 377 43.00 -22.94 -23.80
C PRO A 377 43.75 -23.77 -22.76
N ARG A 378 44.15 -24.99 -23.14
CA ARG A 378 44.98 -25.85 -22.31
C ARG A 378 46.18 -25.01 -21.86
N ARG A 379 46.19 -24.59 -20.59
CA ARG A 379 47.42 -24.14 -19.96
C ARG A 379 48.30 -25.38 -19.93
N THR A 380 49.24 -25.46 -20.86
CA THR A 380 50.38 -26.36 -20.76
C THR A 380 51.03 -26.08 -19.42
N PHE A 381 50.92 -27.04 -18.49
CA PHE A 381 51.69 -27.00 -17.26
C PHE A 381 53.16 -26.98 -17.67
N VAL A 382 53.79 -25.81 -17.53
CA VAL A 382 55.24 -25.71 -17.57
C VAL A 382 55.75 -26.47 -16.34
N PRO A 383 56.62 -27.49 -16.48
CA PRO A 383 57.20 -28.17 -15.34
C PRO A 383 57.94 -27.17 -14.46
N ARG A 384 57.70 -27.20 -13.14
CA ARG A 384 58.49 -26.41 -12.20
C ARG A 384 59.96 -26.85 -12.29
N PRO A 385 60.93 -25.91 -12.30
CA PRO A 385 62.33 -26.27 -12.13
C PRO A 385 62.56 -26.90 -10.74
N PRO A 386 63.53 -27.81 -10.60
CA PRO A 386 63.85 -28.41 -9.31
C PRO A 386 64.36 -27.35 -8.32
N PRO A 387 64.16 -27.56 -7.01
CA PRO A 387 64.54 -26.60 -5.99
C PRO A 387 66.06 -26.46 -5.95
N GLN A 388 66.55 -25.23 -6.01
CA GLN A 388 67.93 -24.91 -5.68
C GLN A 388 68.00 -24.69 -4.16
N ASP A 389 68.74 -25.55 -3.49
CA ASP A 389 69.19 -25.37 -2.12
C ASP A 389 70.20 -24.23 -2.08
N HIS A 390 69.88 -23.13 -1.37
CA HIS A 390 70.89 -22.31 -0.69
C HIS A 390 70.25 -21.49 0.45
N GLY A 391 70.68 -21.79 1.68
CA GLY A 391 71.06 -20.78 2.67
C GLY A 391 69.97 -20.16 3.54
N ILE A 392 69.90 -20.63 4.78
CA ILE A 392 69.25 -19.96 5.92
C ILE A 392 69.99 -18.65 6.23
N LEU A 393 69.25 -17.55 6.41
CA LEU A 393 69.66 -16.46 7.31
C LEU A 393 68.43 -15.87 8.02
N GLU A 394 68.53 -15.84 9.34
CA GLU A 394 67.55 -15.32 10.31
C GLU A 394 67.33 -13.81 10.17
N THR A 395 66.11 -13.33 10.42
CA THR A 395 65.78 -12.55 11.64
C THR A 395 64.41 -11.86 11.53
N ASP A 396 63.57 -12.21 12.51
CA ASP A 396 62.84 -11.33 13.41
C ASP A 396 61.65 -10.44 12.94
N SER A 397 60.78 -10.21 13.91
CA SER A 397 59.68 -9.25 14.02
C SER A 397 58.24 -9.70 13.65
N THR A 398 57.61 -10.30 14.66
CA THR A 398 56.40 -9.77 15.33
C THR A 398 55.29 -9.11 14.47
N GLU A 399 54.10 -9.72 14.54
CA GLU A 399 52.87 -9.14 15.10
C GLU A 399 51.58 -9.21 14.22
N ARG A 400 50.67 -10.07 14.72
CA ARG A 400 49.20 -10.01 14.80
C ARG A 400 48.32 -9.67 13.60
N ALA A 401 47.46 -10.65 13.32
CA ALA A 401 46.06 -10.44 12.97
C ALA A 401 45.32 -9.52 13.97
N ARG A 402 44.59 -8.52 13.44
CA ARG A 402 43.48 -7.80 14.11
C ARG A 402 42.27 -7.88 13.19
N ARG A 403 41.26 -8.71 13.47
CA ARG A 403 40.02 -8.44 14.22
C ARG A 403 39.42 -7.03 14.05
N ALA A 404 38.15 -7.07 13.62
CA ALA A 404 37.01 -6.23 13.98
C ALA A 404 37.01 -4.74 13.58
N TRP A 405 35.97 -4.34 12.86
CA TRP A 405 35.43 -2.99 12.89
C TRP A 405 33.91 -3.03 13.11
N ARG A 406 33.50 -2.63 14.33
CA ARG A 406 32.23 -1.92 14.58
C ARG A 406 32.46 -0.46 14.23
N GLY A 407 31.39 0.26 13.86
CA GLY A 407 31.35 1.70 14.03
C GLY A 407 30.68 2.44 12.89
N ALA A 408 29.55 3.06 13.21
CA ALA A 408 28.79 4.00 12.40
C ALA A 408 29.67 5.13 11.82
N GLY A 409 29.34 5.53 10.59
CA GLY A 409 29.84 6.74 9.94
C GLY A 409 28.69 7.47 9.26
N ALA A 410 28.58 8.76 9.55
CA ALA A 410 27.58 9.75 9.13
C ALA A 410 27.33 9.83 7.60
N PRO A 411 26.19 10.41 7.17
CA PRO A 411 25.81 10.46 5.75
C PRO A 411 26.69 11.43 4.94
N PRO A 412 26.91 11.17 3.64
CA PRO A 412 27.68 12.08 2.80
C PRO A 412 26.88 13.35 2.52
N ARG A 413 27.60 14.48 2.56
CA ARG A 413 27.16 15.83 2.21
C ARG A 413 26.53 15.86 0.81
N ALA A 414 25.37 16.52 0.75
CA ALA A 414 24.67 16.88 -0.48
C ALA A 414 25.58 17.74 -1.38
N SER A 415 25.78 17.28 -2.62
CA SER A 415 26.26 18.12 -3.71
C SER A 415 25.09 18.95 -4.25
N SER A 416 25.31 20.27 -4.20
CA SER A 416 24.47 21.37 -4.70
C SER A 416 23.65 21.04 -5.96
N ALA A 417 22.33 21.15 -5.82
CA ALA A 417 21.41 21.34 -6.93
C ALA A 417 21.63 22.73 -7.56
N ALA A 418 21.69 22.75 -8.89
CA ALA A 418 21.72 23.97 -9.69
C ALA A 418 20.46 24.79 -9.42
N GLY A 419 20.65 26.08 -9.13
CA GLY A 419 19.61 27.00 -8.73
C GLY A 419 18.68 27.39 -9.87
N TYR A 420 17.39 27.19 -9.65
CA TYR A 420 16.31 28.04 -10.11
C TYR A 420 15.37 28.21 -8.91
N GLU A 421 14.75 29.38 -8.79
CA GLU A 421 13.80 29.79 -7.73
C GLU A 421 14.38 30.42 -6.45
N ALA A 422 14.73 31.70 -6.54
CA ALA A 422 14.69 32.61 -5.38
C ALA A 422 14.25 34.04 -5.73
N THR A 423 13.92 34.33 -7.00
CA THR A 423 13.62 35.68 -7.50
C THR A 423 12.13 35.95 -7.76
N SER A 424 11.25 34.93 -7.74
CA SER A 424 9.82 35.09 -8.07
C SER A 424 8.96 35.58 -6.90
N TRP A 425 9.21 35.11 -5.66
CA TRP A 425 8.43 35.47 -4.47
C TRP A 425 8.54 36.96 -4.09
N ARG A 426 9.72 37.55 -4.22
CA ARG A 426 9.94 38.97 -3.88
C ARG A 426 9.21 39.91 -4.85
N LEU A 427 9.09 39.51 -6.12
CA LEU A 427 8.35 40.28 -7.12
C LEU A 427 6.84 40.20 -6.86
N LEU A 428 6.33 39.02 -6.49
CA LEU A 428 4.92 38.82 -6.16
C LEU A 428 4.49 39.62 -4.92
N LEU A 429 5.34 39.68 -3.89
CA LEU A 429 5.07 40.51 -2.71
C LEU A 429 5.04 42.02 -3.02
N LEU A 430 5.96 42.49 -3.88
CA LEU A 430 6.00 43.90 -4.27
C LEU A 430 4.77 44.29 -5.11
N LEU A 431 4.31 43.40 -6.00
CA LEU A 431 3.09 43.61 -6.78
C LEU A 431 1.84 43.60 -5.91
N ALA A 432 1.76 42.72 -4.91
CA ALA A 432 0.65 42.71 -3.96
C ALA A 432 0.60 43.99 -3.11
N ALA A 433 1.75 44.46 -2.62
CA ALA A 433 1.83 45.71 -1.86
C ALA A 433 1.44 46.94 -2.71
N ALA A 434 1.87 46.99 -3.97
CA ALA A 434 1.49 48.05 -4.91
C ALA A 434 -0.01 48.06 -5.20
N ALA A 435 -0.63 46.87 -5.38
CA ALA A 435 -2.06 46.75 -5.57
C ALA A 435 -2.87 47.22 -4.35
N SER A 436 -2.42 46.90 -3.14
CA SER A 436 -3.07 47.37 -1.90
C SER A 436 -2.99 48.89 -1.74
N LEU A 437 -1.85 49.50 -2.08
CA LEU A 437 -1.68 50.96 -2.08
C LEU A 437 -2.55 51.66 -3.14
N TYR A 438 -2.70 51.05 -4.31
CA TYR A 438 -3.58 51.58 -5.36
C TYR A 438 -5.06 51.55 -4.93
N VAL A 439 -5.53 50.46 -4.32
CA VAL A 439 -6.92 50.36 -3.84
C VAL A 439 -7.18 51.35 -2.69
N ALA A 440 -6.23 51.53 -1.78
CA ALA A 440 -6.36 52.49 -0.68
C ALA A 440 -6.44 53.94 -1.19
N THR A 441 -5.64 54.30 -2.20
CA THR A 441 -5.65 55.65 -2.80
C THR A 441 -6.90 55.89 -3.66
N ALA A 442 -7.43 54.87 -4.34
CA ALA A 442 -8.68 54.96 -5.09
C ALA A 442 -9.91 55.15 -4.17
N LEU A 443 -9.92 54.49 -3.01
CA LEU A 443 -10.98 54.65 -2.01
C LEU A 443 -10.93 56.02 -1.30
N TRP A 444 -9.73 56.58 -1.12
CA TRP A 444 -9.55 57.90 -0.51
C TRP A 444 -10.00 59.05 -1.42
N ASN A 445 -9.92 58.89 -2.75
CA ASN A 445 -10.24 59.94 -3.72
C ASN A 445 -11.67 59.88 -4.29
N SER A 446 -12.55 59.03 -3.75
CA SER A 446 -13.94 58.95 -4.20
C SER A 446 -14.82 59.98 -3.47
N PRO A 447 -15.50 60.92 -4.17
CA PRO A 447 -16.36 61.91 -3.52
C PRO A 447 -17.67 61.28 -3.02
N ALA A 448 -18.06 61.62 -1.79
CA ALA A 448 -19.26 61.10 -1.15
C ALA A 448 -20.56 61.49 -1.89
N PRO A 449 -21.57 60.60 -1.99
CA PRO A 449 -22.84 60.93 -2.62
C PRO A 449 -23.71 61.80 -1.71
N ARG A 450 -24.35 62.81 -2.31
CA ARG A 450 -25.33 63.71 -1.65
C ARG A 450 -26.66 62.99 -1.38
N PRO A 451 -27.39 63.31 -0.29
CA PRO A 451 -28.68 62.70 -0.01
C PRO A 451 -29.80 63.38 -0.81
N LEU A 452 -30.64 62.59 -1.49
CA LEU A 452 -31.87 63.06 -2.12
C LEU A 452 -33.05 62.94 -1.13
N ARG A 453 -33.75 64.07 -0.96
CA ARG A 453 -35.14 64.21 -0.43
C ARG A 453 -36.04 63.21 -1.18
N GLY A 454 -37.01 62.49 -0.60
CA GLY A 454 -38.00 62.88 0.38
C GLY A 454 -39.37 62.97 -0.32
N HIS A 455 -40.17 61.89 -0.27
CA HIS A 455 -41.62 61.95 -0.48
C HIS A 455 -42.33 60.97 0.48
N GLN A 456 -43.16 61.55 1.34
CA GLN A 456 -44.15 60.90 2.20
C GLN A 456 -45.43 60.59 1.41
N LEU A 457 -46.14 59.52 1.77
CA LEU A 457 -47.56 59.51 2.15
C LEU A 457 -47.92 58.15 2.79
N ALA A 458 -48.88 58.17 3.72
CA ALA A 458 -49.05 57.30 4.90
C ALA A 458 -50.29 56.35 4.79
N PRO A 459 -50.96 55.89 5.88
CA PRO A 459 -50.59 54.91 6.93
C PRO A 459 -51.69 53.84 7.23
N ALA A 460 -51.41 52.85 8.09
CA ALA A 460 -52.42 52.25 8.99
C ALA A 460 -51.82 51.50 10.23
N ALA A 461 -52.28 51.91 11.42
CA ALA A 461 -52.45 51.23 12.73
C ALA A 461 -51.26 50.46 13.38
N ALA A 462 -50.65 50.93 14.49
CA ALA A 462 -51.08 50.88 15.92
C ALA A 462 -51.02 49.45 16.53
N ALA A 463 -50.42 49.13 17.70
CA ALA A 463 -50.07 49.93 18.88
C ALA A 463 -49.13 49.17 19.87
N ARG A 464 -48.40 49.96 20.69
CA ARG A 464 -47.89 49.73 22.09
C ARG A 464 -46.85 48.61 22.33
N GLY A 465 -45.69 48.82 22.98
CA GLY A 465 -45.08 49.97 23.65
C GLY A 465 -44.63 49.65 25.09
N ARG A 466 -43.32 49.80 25.38
CA ARG A 466 -42.63 50.31 26.61
C ARG A 466 -41.17 49.81 26.62
N ARG A 467 -40.14 50.66 26.41
CA ARG A 467 -39.44 51.60 27.34
C ARG A 467 -38.64 50.87 28.43
N LEU A 468 -37.41 51.24 28.83
CA LEU A 468 -36.36 52.20 28.41
C LEU A 468 -35.15 52.02 29.38
N ALA A 469 -34.02 52.68 29.07
CA ALA A 469 -32.84 53.03 29.90
C ALA A 469 -31.62 52.10 29.73
N LEU A 470 -30.48 52.44 29.08
CA LEU A 470 -29.52 53.59 29.09
C LEU A 470 -28.59 53.70 30.32
N ARG A 471 -27.29 53.85 29.99
CA ARG A 471 -26.06 54.23 30.74
C ARG A 471 -25.12 53.03 31.01
N GLY A 472 -23.81 53.08 30.78
CA GLY A 472 -22.89 54.13 30.33
C GLY A 472 -21.51 53.97 30.99
N HIS A 473 -20.43 54.05 30.18
CA HIS A 473 -19.00 54.36 30.50
C HIS A 473 -18.13 53.35 31.28
N CYS A 474 -16.99 52.89 30.71
CA CYS A 474 -15.59 53.42 30.77
C CYS A 474 -15.00 53.36 32.21
N ALA A 475 -13.76 52.99 32.54
CA ALA A 475 -12.53 52.53 31.87
C ALA A 475 -11.47 52.16 32.97
N VAL A 476 -10.26 51.72 32.57
CA VAL A 476 -8.94 51.76 33.29
C VAL A 476 -8.64 50.60 34.27
N GLU A 477 -7.68 49.68 34.02
CA GLU A 477 -6.21 49.69 34.34
C GLU A 477 -5.92 49.81 35.87
N GLN A 478 -5.04 49.11 36.60
CA GLN A 478 -3.78 48.36 36.39
C GLN A 478 -3.48 47.44 37.63
N VAL A 479 -2.74 46.36 37.38
CA VAL A 479 -1.56 45.80 38.11
C VAL A 479 -1.48 45.84 39.66
N ARG A 480 -1.31 44.67 40.29
CA ARG A 480 -0.20 44.35 41.25
C ARG A 480 -0.21 42.87 41.71
N SER A 481 0.98 42.30 41.80
CA SER A 481 1.33 40.93 42.27
C SER A 481 1.69 40.91 43.78
N PRO A 482 2.32 39.84 44.34
CA PRO A 482 1.78 38.79 45.22
C PRO A 482 2.28 38.91 46.69
N PRO A 483 1.98 37.92 47.58
CA PRO A 483 3.03 37.03 48.18
C PRO A 483 2.50 35.57 48.39
N ALA A 484 3.23 34.45 48.52
CA ALA A 484 4.48 33.97 49.16
C ALA A 484 4.28 33.20 50.51
N GLN A 485 4.72 31.92 50.52
CA GLN A 485 5.22 31.03 51.62
C GLN A 485 4.24 30.49 52.69
N ALA A 486 3.96 29.16 52.83
CA ALA A 486 4.72 28.00 53.39
C ALA A 486 4.61 27.87 54.95
N PRO A 487 4.98 26.77 55.67
CA PRO A 487 5.05 25.30 55.40
C PRO A 487 4.49 24.39 56.56
N GLY A 488 4.62 23.05 56.46
CA GLY A 488 4.56 22.07 57.58
C GLY A 488 4.00 20.69 57.15
N SER A 489 4.76 19.60 57.01
CA SER A 489 5.52 18.77 57.99
C SER A 489 4.79 17.47 58.42
N VAL A 490 5.27 16.34 57.87
CA VAL A 490 5.67 15.06 58.52
C VAL A 490 4.61 14.10 59.10
N ALA A 491 4.60 12.85 58.61
CA ALA A 491 4.96 11.63 59.38
C ALA A 491 4.63 10.31 58.64
N GLU A 492 5.59 9.37 58.68
CA GLU A 492 5.58 7.97 58.22
C GLU A 492 4.83 7.02 59.18
N HIS A 493 4.33 5.89 58.65
CA HIS A 493 4.56 4.49 59.10
C HIS A 493 3.56 3.56 58.38
N LEU A 494 4.01 2.62 57.53
CA LEU A 494 4.46 1.24 57.81
C LEU A 494 3.33 0.23 58.12
N ALA A 495 3.20 -0.74 57.19
CA ALA A 495 3.12 -2.18 57.42
C ALA A 495 1.79 -2.95 57.20
N GLN A 496 1.97 -4.06 56.46
CA GLN A 496 1.32 -5.40 56.51
C GLN A 496 0.09 -5.70 55.65
N GLY A 497 0.22 -6.78 54.87
CA GLY A 497 -0.79 -7.46 54.07
C GLY A 497 -0.19 -8.20 52.90
#